data_AF-A0A8J7R619-F1
#
_entry.id   AF-A0A8J7R619-F1
#
_cell.length_a   1.000
_cell.length_b   1.000
_cell.length_c   1.000
_cell.angle_alpha   90.00
_cell.angle_beta   90.00
_cell.angle_gamma   90.00
#
_symmetry.space_group_name_H-M   'P 1'
#
loop_
_entity.id
_entity.type
_entity.pdbx_description
1 polymer ?
#
loop_
_entity_poly.entity_id
_entity_poly.type
_entity_poly.pdbx_seq_one_letter_code
_entity_poly.pdbx_strand_id
1 'polypeptide(L)' 'MRFPNPSLSEYALNTAVVVLTLAVLQYTGLLSDEPAGLDPAFLAVVAVLFPVFSYLIALVGANVWSTAE' A
#
# COMPACT_ATOMS: atom_id res chain seq x y z
N MET A 1 11.34 -12.05 -18.86
CA MET A 1 10.70 -11.24 -17.80
C MET A 1 11.07 -11.84 -16.46
N ARG A 2 11.61 -11.03 -15.55
CA ARG A 2 11.93 -11.45 -14.18
C ARG A 2 10.76 -11.05 -13.27
N PHE A 3 10.20 -12.00 -12.54
CA PHE A 3 9.14 -11.72 -11.57
C PHE A 3 9.75 -11.42 -10.20
N PRO A 4 9.31 -10.36 -9.51
CA PRO A 4 9.70 -10.13 -8.13
C PRO A 4 9.12 -11.24 -7.25
N ASN A 5 9.92 -11.76 -6.33
CA ASN A 5 9.51 -12.76 -5.33
C ASN A 5 9.59 -12.18 -3.92
N PRO A 6 8.70 -11.24 -3.56
CA PRO A 6 8.70 -10.66 -2.23
C PRO A 6 8.13 -11.61 -1.18
N SER A 7 8.56 -11.43 0.07
CA SER A 7 7.98 -12.06 1.25
C SER A 7 6.53 -11.60 1.45
N LEU A 8 5.57 -12.52 1.34
CA LEU A 8 4.14 -12.22 1.51
C LEU A 8 3.84 -11.62 2.90
N SER A 9 4.53 -12.11 3.93
CA SER A 9 4.40 -11.61 5.31
C SER A 9 4.81 -10.15 5.44
N GLU A 10 5.86 -9.74 4.75
CA GLU A 10 6.37 -8.36 4.79
C GLU A 10 5.46 -7.41 4.02
N TYR A 11 4.92 -7.86 2.88
CA TYR A 11 3.89 -7.12 2.14
C TYR A 11 2.62 -6.92 2.97
N ALA A 12 2.14 -7.96 3.64
CA ALA A 12 0.98 -7.88 4.51
C ALA A 12 1.21 -6.93 5.69
N LEU A 13 2.37 -7.01 6.33
CA LEU A 13 2.73 -6.14 7.44
C LEU A 13 2.85 -4.68 6.99
N ASN A 14 3.56 -4.40 5.90
CA ASN A 14 3.69 -3.04 5.36
C ASN A 14 2.32 -2.46 4.98
N THR A 15 1.46 -3.27 4.35
CA THR A 15 0.10 -2.85 4.00
C THR A 15 -0.71 -2.54 5.25
N ALA A 16 -0.64 -3.39 6.29
CA ALA A 16 -1.32 -3.15 7.55
C ALA A 16 -0.85 -1.86 8.23
N VAL A 17 0.46 -1.59 8.23
CA VAL A 17 1.02 -0.34 8.76
C VAL A 17 0.46 0.86 8.01
N VAL A 18 0.46 0.85 6.67
CA VAL A 18 -0.08 1.95 5.85
C VAL A 18 -1.56 2.19 6.13
N VAL A 19 -2.38 1.13 6.13
CA VAL A 19 -3.81 1.22 6.40
C VAL A 19 -4.06 1.75 7.81
N LEU A 20 -3.31 1.27 8.81
CA LEU A 20 -3.41 1.75 10.18
C LEU A 20 -3.01 3.23 10.31
N THR A 21 -1.93 3.64 9.65
CA THR A 21 -1.52 5.05 9.63
C THR A 21 -2.61 5.93 9.02
N LEU A 22 -3.19 5.52 7.89
CA LEU A 22 -4.30 6.26 7.27
C LEU A 22 -5.54 6.30 8.16
N ALA A 23 -5.88 5.20 8.83
CA ALA A 23 -6.97 5.16 9.78
C ALA A 23 -6.75 6.14 10.94
N VAL A 24 -5.53 6.23 11.48
CA VAL A 24 -5.18 7.21 12.52
C VAL A 24 -5.32 8.64 12.00
N LEU A 25 -4.84 8.93 10.79
CA LEU A 25 -4.97 10.26 10.19
C LEU A 25 -6.42 10.65 9.88
N GLN A 26 -7.27 9.70 9.49
CA GLN A 26 -8.71 9.92 9.35
C GLN A 26 -9.36 10.19 10.70
N TYR A 27 -9.03 9.37 11.71
CA TYR A 27 -9.57 9.50 13.06
C TYR A 27 -9.25 10.86 13.70
N THR A 28 -8.06 11.42 13.45
CA THR A 28 -7.68 12.76 13.93
C THR A 28 -8.31 13.91 13.15
N GLY A 29 -9.08 13.63 12.09
CA GLY A 29 -9.69 14.63 11.22
C GLY A 29 -8.69 15.32 10.28
N LEU A 30 -7.50 14.74 10.10
CA LEU A 30 -6.45 15.33 9.27
C LEU A 30 -6.64 15.00 7.77
N LEU A 31 -7.34 13.90 7.48
CA LEU A 31 -7.65 13.44 6.12
C LEU A 31 -9.13 13.53 5.73
N SER A 32 -10.01 13.93 6.66
CA SER A 32 -11.45 13.91 6.44
C SER A 32 -12.08 15.17 7.02
N ASP A 33 -12.84 15.88 6.19
CA ASP A 33 -13.63 17.06 6.59
C ASP A 33 -14.85 16.66 7.46
N GLU A 34 -15.18 15.36 7.53
CA GLU A 34 -16.20 14.84 8.43
C GLU A 34 -15.66 14.74 9.87
N PRO A 35 -16.39 15.28 10.87
CA PRO A 35 -15.94 15.24 12.25
C PRO A 35 -15.90 13.80 12.76
N ALA A 36 -14.69 13.30 13.02
CA ALA A 36 -14.39 12.02 13.68
C ALA A 36 -14.94 10.75 12.99
N GLY A 37 -15.07 10.75 11.67
CA GLY A 37 -15.44 9.58 10.88
C GLY A 37 -14.23 8.78 10.41
N LEU A 38 -14.22 7.48 10.67
CA LEU A 38 -13.42 6.56 9.83
C LEU A 38 -14.21 6.28 8.56
N ASP A 39 -13.52 6.19 7.42
CA ASP A 39 -14.09 5.68 6.16
C ASP A 39 -13.54 4.26 5.91
N PRO A 40 -14.30 3.21 6.28
CA PRO A 40 -13.87 1.83 6.08
C PRO A 40 -13.76 1.45 4.61
N ALA A 41 -14.54 2.08 3.73
CA ALA A 41 -14.51 1.80 2.31
C ALA A 41 -13.20 2.30 1.70
N PHE A 42 -12.77 3.51 2.04
CA PHE A 42 -11.45 4.02 1.67
C PHE A 42 -10.33 3.12 2.17
N LEU A 43 -10.35 2.75 3.45
CA LEU A 43 -9.31 1.90 4.03
C LEU A 43 -9.25 0.51 3.37
N ALA A 44 -10.39 -0.08 3.04
CA ALA A 44 -10.45 -1.35 2.31
C ALA A 44 -9.90 -1.23 0.88
N VAL A 45 -10.23 -0.13 0.17
CA VAL A 45 -9.68 0.14 -1.16
C VAL A 45 -8.16 0.27 -1.11
N VAL A 46 -7.62 1.02 -0.14
CA VAL A 46 -6.17 1.16 0.03
C VAL A 46 -5.52 -0.17 0.39
N ALA A 47 -6.13 -0.98 1.26
CA ALA A 47 -5.62 -2.30 1.64
C ALA A 47 -5.46 -3.25 0.45
N VAL A 48 -6.26 -3.06 -0.61
CA VAL A 48 -6.16 -3.84 -1.86
C VAL A 48 -5.19 -3.18 -2.84
N LEU A 49 -5.35 -1.88 -3.10
CA LEU A 49 -4.58 -1.20 -4.14
C LEU A 49 -3.11 -1.04 -3.77
N PHE A 50 -2.79 -0.77 -2.51
CA PHE A 50 -1.40 -0.58 -2.06
C PHE A 50 -0.50 -1.77 -2.43
N PRO A 51 -0.78 -3.02 -1.98
CA PRO A 51 0.08 -4.16 -2.33
C PRO A 51 0.10 -4.46 -3.83
N VAL A 52 -1.00 -4.22 -4.55
CA VAL A 52 -1.06 -4.40 -6.01
C VAL A 52 -0.12 -3.45 -6.72
N PHE A 53 -0.20 -2.14 -6.43
CA PHE A 53 0.68 -1.15 -7.05
C PHE A 53 2.14 -1.34 -6.62
N SER A 54 2.40 -1.66 -5.36
CA SER A 54 3.76 -1.99 -4.88
C SER A 54 4.36 -3.16 -5.67
N TYR A 55 3.57 -4.21 -5.92
CA TYR A 55 4.03 -5.35 -6.72
C TYR A 55 4.30 -4.94 -8.18
N LEU A 56 3.41 -4.17 -8.80
CA LEU A 56 3.58 -3.70 -10.18
C LEU A 56 4.83 -2.82 -10.33
N ILE A 57 5.09 -1.94 -9.36
CA ILE A 57 6.31 -1.12 -9.34
C ILE A 57 7.55 -2.01 -9.19
N ALA A 58 7.52 -3.00 -8.29
CA ALA A 58 8.62 -3.95 -8.12
C ALA A 58 8.85 -4.78 -9.40
N LEU A 59 7.78 -5.15 -10.11
CA LEU A 59 7.85 -5.86 -11.38
C LEU A 59 8.53 -5.01 -12.45
N VAL A 60 8.13 -3.74 -12.59
CA VAL A 60 8.77 -2.81 -13.53
C VAL A 60 10.24 -2.62 -13.16
N GLY A 61 10.55 -2.36 -11.89
CA GLY A 61 11.92 -2.21 -11.40
C GLY A 61 12.79 -3.43 -11.69
N ALA A 62 12.28 -4.63 -11.46
CA ALA A 62 13.00 -5.89 -11.75
C ALA A 62 13.30 -6.09 -13.25
N ASN A 63 12.49 -5.51 -14.15
CA ASN A 63 12.66 -5.66 -15.60
C ASN A 63 13.35 -4.47 -16.27
N VAL A 64 13.38 -3.29 -15.64
CA VAL A 64 14.02 -2.08 -16.20
C VAL A 64 15.39 -1.81 -15.57
N TRP A 65 15.52 -1.95 -14.25
CA TRP A 65 16.77 -1.64 -13.54
C TRP A 65 17.79 -2.78 -13.65
N SER A 66 17.33 -4.03 -13.69
CA SER A 66 18.23 -5.18 -13.81
C SER A 66 18.91 -5.32 -15.18
N THR A 67 18.47 -4.58 -16.19
CA THR A 67 19.09 -4.57 -17.52
C THR A 67 20.23 -3.55 -17.62
N ALA A 68 20.51 -2.82 -16.54
CA ALA A 68 21.61 -1.87 -16.43
C ALA A 68 22.93 -2.49 -15.90
N GLU A 69 22.99 -3.82 -15.78
CA GLU A 69 24.21 -4.58 -15.46
C GLU A 69 24.68 -5.42 -16.65
#